data_AF-A0A0S3T7P3-F1
#
_entry.id   AF-A0A0S3T7P3-F1
#
_cell.length_a   1.000
_cell.length_b   1.000
_cell.length_c   1.000
_cell.angle_alpha   90.00
_cell.angle_beta   90.00
_cell.angle_gamma   90.00
#
_symmetry.space_group_name_H-M   'P 1'
#
loop_
_entity.id
_entity.type
_entity.pdbx_description
1 polymer ?
#
loop_
_entity_poly.entity_id
_entity_poly.type
_entity_poly.pdbx_seq_one_letter_code
_entity_poly.pdbx_strand_id
1 'polypeptide(L)'
;MSSSSINGWCLSSISPAKTSLKKATLRPSVFATLTTPSSPSSSSSFPSLIQDKPVFAAPSHIITPTVREDMAKDYEQAIEELQKLLREKTELKATAAEKVEQITASLGTSSSDTIPSSEASDRIKSGFLYFKKEKYDKNPALYGELAKGQSPKFMVFACSDSRVCPSHVLDFQPGEAFVVRNVANIVPPYDQSKYSGTGAAIEYAVLHLKVSNIVVIGHSACGGIKGLLSFPFDGTYSTDFIEEWVKVGLPAKAKVKTQHGDAPFAELCTHCEKEAVNVSLGNLLTYPFVRDGLVNKTLALKGGYYDFVKGSFELWSLNFGLASSFSV
;
A
#
# COMPACT_ATOMS: atom_id res chain seq x y z
N MET A 1 -51.42 -34.95 2.99
CA MET A 1 -52.79 -34.45 2.80
C MET A 1 -52.68 -32.93 2.72
N SER A 2 -52.40 -32.37 1.56
CA SER A 2 -53.34 -32.06 0.46
C SER A 2 -54.48 -31.14 0.91
N SER A 3 -54.41 -29.86 0.53
CA SER A 3 -55.46 -29.21 -0.26
C SER A 3 -55.01 -27.82 -0.71
N SER A 4 -54.70 -27.72 -1.99
CA SER A 4 -54.65 -26.50 -2.81
C SER A 4 -56.05 -25.97 -3.09
N SER A 5 -56.20 -24.69 -3.47
CA SER A 5 -56.91 -24.23 -4.70
C SER A 5 -57.10 -22.70 -4.75
N ILE A 6 -56.60 -21.97 -5.79
CA ILE A 6 -57.27 -21.54 -7.08
C ILE A 6 -58.06 -20.23 -6.87
N ASN A 7 -58.10 -19.15 -7.67
CA ASN A 7 -57.75 -18.69 -9.04
C ASN A 7 -57.64 -17.14 -8.95
N GLY A 8 -57.16 -16.30 -9.88
CA GLY A 8 -56.82 -16.39 -11.29
C GLY A 8 -57.11 -15.00 -11.92
N TRP A 9 -56.30 -14.56 -12.90
CA TRP A 9 -56.77 -13.90 -14.13
C TRP A 9 -55.61 -13.66 -15.11
N CYS A 10 -55.70 -14.33 -16.25
CA CYS A 10 -54.95 -14.05 -17.47
C CYS A 10 -55.71 -13.01 -18.30
N LEU A 11 -54.98 -12.06 -18.88
CA LEU A 11 -55.36 -11.42 -20.14
C LEU A 11 -54.16 -11.51 -21.07
N SER A 12 -54.33 -12.30 -22.12
CA SER A 12 -53.44 -12.46 -23.25
C SER A 12 -53.66 -11.33 -24.26
N SER A 13 -52.58 -10.64 -24.66
CA SER A 13 -52.52 -9.96 -25.94
C SER A 13 -51.41 -10.57 -26.79
N ILE A 14 -51.80 -11.10 -27.94
CA ILE A 14 -50.94 -11.69 -28.97
C ILE A 14 -50.55 -10.58 -29.95
N SER A 15 -49.26 -10.44 -30.24
CA SER A 15 -48.74 -9.85 -31.48
C SER A 15 -47.25 -10.17 -31.66
N PRO A 16 -46.72 -10.16 -32.90
CA PRO A 16 -45.97 -11.28 -33.43
C PRO A 16 -44.46 -11.24 -33.17
N ALA A 17 -43.88 -12.43 -33.27
CA ALA A 17 -42.45 -12.71 -33.20
C ALA A 17 -41.61 -11.77 -34.09
N LYS A 18 -40.67 -11.07 -33.45
CA LYS A 18 -39.39 -10.70 -34.06
C LYS A 18 -38.32 -11.56 -33.39
N THR A 19 -37.85 -12.56 -34.12
CA THR A 19 -36.63 -13.30 -33.82
C THR A 19 -35.44 -12.33 -33.79
N SER A 20 -35.07 -11.92 -32.58
CA SER A 20 -33.74 -11.40 -32.30
C SER A 20 -33.02 -12.45 -31.47
N LEU A 21 -32.05 -13.12 -32.10
CA LEU A 21 -31.08 -13.98 -31.41
C LEU A 21 -30.38 -13.13 -30.34
N LYS A 22 -30.90 -13.17 -29.11
CA LYS A 22 -30.17 -12.70 -27.94
C LYS A 22 -29.00 -13.65 -27.76
N LYS A 23 -27.83 -13.23 -28.25
CA LYS A 23 -26.54 -13.83 -27.91
C LYS A 23 -26.47 -13.85 -26.38
N ALA A 24 -26.54 -15.04 -25.78
CA ALA A 24 -26.36 -15.19 -24.34
C ALA A 24 -24.96 -14.66 -24.02
N THR A 25 -24.88 -13.52 -23.34
CA THR A 25 -23.62 -13.00 -22.83
C THR A 25 -23.19 -13.89 -21.68
N LEU A 26 -22.35 -14.87 -22.01
CA LEU A 26 -21.64 -15.73 -21.05
C LEU A 26 -20.87 -14.81 -20.10
N ARG A 27 -21.23 -14.81 -18.81
CA ARG A 27 -20.43 -14.17 -17.76
C ARG A 27 -19.49 -15.22 -17.17
N PRO A 28 -18.16 -15.05 -17.29
CA PRO A 28 -17.22 -15.91 -16.59
C PRO A 28 -17.44 -15.78 -15.07
N SER A 29 -17.30 -16.90 -14.35
CA SER A 29 -17.39 -16.91 -12.89
C SER A 29 -16.04 -16.56 -12.28
N VAL A 30 -16.04 -15.61 -11.34
CA VAL A 30 -14.86 -15.20 -10.56
C VAL A 30 -14.80 -16.05 -9.30
N PHE A 31 -13.64 -16.61 -8.95
CA PHE A 31 -13.39 -17.24 -7.65
C PHE A 31 -12.22 -16.58 -6.93
N ALA A 32 -12.29 -16.60 -5.59
CA ALA A 32 -11.24 -16.10 -4.70
C ALA A 32 -11.15 -17.00 -3.46
N THR A 33 -10.01 -17.65 -3.21
CA THR A 33 -9.80 -18.53 -2.05
C THR A 33 -8.44 -18.31 -1.40
N LEU A 34 -8.33 -18.43 -0.08
CA LEU A 34 -7.05 -18.34 0.64
C LEU A 34 -6.48 -19.75 0.88
N THR A 35 -5.18 -19.94 0.66
CA THR A 35 -4.47 -21.22 0.89
C THR A 35 -3.14 -21.00 1.62
N THR A 36 -2.82 -21.88 2.57
CA THR A 36 -1.52 -21.94 3.24
C THR A 36 -0.59 -22.92 2.49
N PRO A 37 0.67 -22.56 2.21
CA PRO A 37 1.63 -23.50 1.63
C PRO A 37 2.05 -24.55 2.66
N SER A 38 2.16 -25.82 2.24
CA SER A 38 2.95 -26.84 2.94
C SER A 38 4.44 -26.66 2.63
N SER A 39 5.30 -26.81 3.63
CA SER A 39 6.74 -26.50 3.56
C SER A 39 7.49 -27.29 2.47
N PRO A 40 8.30 -26.64 1.62
CA PRO A 40 9.32 -27.31 0.83
C PRO A 40 10.74 -27.08 1.39
N SER A 41 11.56 -28.11 1.24
CA SER A 41 12.98 -28.18 1.59
C SER A 41 13.85 -27.25 0.75
N SER A 42 14.91 -26.73 1.38
CA SER A 42 15.90 -25.79 0.85
C SER A 42 16.78 -26.35 -0.26
N SER A 43 16.91 -25.59 -1.35
CA SER A 43 18.14 -25.55 -2.17
C SER A 43 18.28 -24.16 -2.80
N SER A 44 19.16 -23.33 -2.26
CA SER A 44 19.46 -21.99 -2.79
C SER A 44 20.50 -22.09 -3.90
N SER A 45 20.05 -21.99 -5.15
CA SER A 45 20.90 -21.55 -6.27
C SER A 45 20.48 -20.13 -6.64
N PHE A 46 21.45 -19.23 -6.76
CA PHE A 46 21.23 -17.83 -7.12
C PHE A 46 20.56 -17.74 -8.50
N PRO A 47 19.36 -17.13 -8.63
CA PRO A 47 18.74 -16.94 -9.94
C PRO A 47 19.32 -15.71 -10.64
N SER A 48 19.58 -15.85 -11.94
CA SER A 48 20.01 -14.77 -12.83
C SER A 48 18.95 -13.66 -12.91
N LEU A 49 19.29 -12.48 -12.42
CA LEU A 49 18.43 -11.29 -12.33
C LEU A 49 18.34 -10.50 -13.64
N ILE A 50 18.03 -11.13 -14.79
CA ILE A 50 17.82 -10.36 -16.03
C ILE A 50 16.71 -10.97 -16.89
N GLN A 51 15.72 -10.14 -17.23
CA GLN A 51 15.01 -10.25 -18.52
C GLN A 51 15.52 -9.10 -19.37
N ASP A 52 16.17 -9.41 -20.49
CA ASP A 52 16.67 -8.46 -21.49
C ASP A 52 15.51 -7.81 -22.26
N LYS A 53 14.68 -7.03 -21.57
CA LYS A 53 13.75 -6.10 -22.20
C LYS A 53 14.09 -4.70 -21.72
N PRO A 54 14.23 -3.72 -22.62
CA PRO A 54 14.51 -2.36 -22.23
C PRO A 54 13.33 -1.82 -21.42
N VAL A 55 13.45 -1.86 -20.10
CA VAL A 55 12.81 -0.85 -19.26
C VAL A 55 13.49 0.43 -19.70
N PHE A 56 12.74 1.32 -20.35
CA PHE A 56 13.24 2.58 -20.90
C PHE A 56 14.38 3.11 -20.04
N ALA A 57 15.61 3.01 -20.57
CA ALA A 57 16.71 3.81 -20.08
C ALA A 57 16.31 5.24 -20.41
N ALA A 58 15.62 5.88 -19.46
CA ALA A 58 15.62 7.33 -19.42
C ALA A 58 17.11 7.72 -19.45
N PRO A 59 17.52 8.64 -20.34
CA PRO A 59 18.91 9.08 -20.39
C PRO A 59 19.33 9.45 -18.98
N SER A 60 20.42 8.84 -18.50
CA SER A 60 21.09 9.26 -17.29
C SER A 60 21.61 10.67 -17.52
N HIS A 61 20.78 11.67 -17.27
CA HIS A 61 21.27 12.98 -16.93
C HIS A 61 22.00 12.79 -15.61
N ILE A 62 23.33 12.83 -15.70
CA ILE A 62 24.16 13.27 -14.59
C ILE A 62 23.47 14.54 -14.09
N ILE A 63 22.87 14.48 -12.90
CA ILE A 63 22.34 15.65 -12.22
C ILE A 63 23.55 16.43 -11.72
N THR A 64 24.20 17.13 -12.63
CA THR A 64 24.52 18.52 -12.35
C THR A 64 23.17 19.22 -12.32
N PRO A 65 22.82 19.99 -11.27
CA PRO A 65 21.56 20.71 -11.25
C PRO A 65 21.59 21.78 -12.33
N THR A 66 21.17 21.42 -13.55
CA THR A 66 20.77 22.38 -14.58
C THR A 66 19.27 22.51 -14.48
N VAL A 67 18.85 23.62 -13.89
CA VAL A 67 17.48 24.09 -13.90
C VAL A 67 17.00 24.07 -15.35
N ARG A 68 15.94 23.31 -15.66
CA ARG A 68 15.26 23.42 -16.96
C ARG A 68 14.72 24.84 -17.07
N GLU A 69 15.16 25.62 -18.05
CA GLU A 69 14.75 27.01 -18.28
C GLU A 69 13.22 27.16 -18.40
N ASP A 70 12.56 26.12 -18.88
CA ASP A 70 11.11 26.00 -19.02
C ASP A 70 10.39 25.76 -17.68
N MET A 71 11.02 25.09 -16.71
CA MET A 71 10.51 25.03 -15.33
C MET A 71 10.84 26.31 -14.54
N ALA A 72 11.99 26.94 -14.81
CA ALA A 72 12.32 28.24 -14.21
C ALA A 72 11.26 29.29 -14.54
N LYS A 73 10.76 29.32 -15.79
CA LYS A 73 9.68 30.22 -16.21
C LYS A 73 8.35 29.95 -15.51
N ASP A 74 8.01 28.69 -15.25
CA ASP A 74 6.81 28.32 -14.48
C ASP A 74 6.94 28.72 -13.00
N TYR A 75 8.15 28.59 -12.42
CA TYR A 75 8.43 29.06 -11.07
C TYR A 75 8.44 30.58 -10.99
N GLU A 76 8.98 31.28 -11.99
CA GLU A 76 9.00 32.74 -12.08
C GLU A 76 7.58 33.30 -12.24
N GLN A 77 6.72 32.67 -13.05
CA GLN A 77 5.30 33.01 -13.13
C GLN A 77 4.56 32.72 -11.82
N ALA A 78 4.82 31.57 -11.17
CA ALA A 78 4.23 31.27 -9.88
C ALA A 78 4.69 32.26 -8.80
N ILE A 79 5.96 32.70 -8.84
CA ILE A 79 6.50 33.74 -7.96
C ILE A 79 5.84 35.09 -8.27
N GLU A 80 5.62 35.46 -9.53
CA GLU A 80 4.92 36.69 -9.91
C GLU A 80 3.44 36.69 -9.49
N GLU A 81 2.73 35.57 -9.67
CA GLU A 81 1.36 35.35 -9.22
C GLU A 81 1.26 35.42 -7.70
N LEU A 82 2.19 34.78 -6.99
CA LEU A 82 2.27 34.83 -5.52
C LEU A 82 2.58 36.26 -5.04
N GLN A 83 3.52 36.94 -5.70
CA GLN A 83 3.82 38.34 -5.43
C GLN A 83 2.62 39.26 -5.73
N LYS A 84 1.81 38.94 -6.75
CA LYS A 84 0.57 39.66 -7.08
C LYS A 84 -0.49 39.46 -6.01
N LEU A 85 -0.73 38.22 -5.59
CA LEU A 85 -1.61 37.88 -4.47
C LEU A 85 -1.17 38.55 -3.15
N LEU A 86 0.15 38.60 -2.92
CA LEU A 86 0.73 39.29 -1.77
C LEU A 86 0.62 40.82 -1.88
N ARG A 87 0.61 41.39 -3.09
CA ARG A 87 0.32 42.83 -3.33
C ARG A 87 -1.16 43.15 -3.11
N GLU A 88 -2.07 42.23 -3.44
CA GLU A 88 -3.53 42.40 -3.31
C GLU A 88 -4.02 42.21 -1.86
N LYS A 89 -3.31 41.40 -1.06
CA LYS A 89 -3.59 41.20 0.39
C LYS A 89 -2.49 41.82 1.24
N THR A 90 -2.45 43.16 1.24
CA THR A 90 -1.43 43.99 1.90
C THR A 90 -1.24 43.68 3.39
N GLU A 91 -2.29 43.23 4.10
CA GLU A 91 -2.22 42.86 5.52
C GLU A 91 -1.46 41.54 5.79
N LEU A 92 -1.36 40.64 4.80
CA LEU A 92 -0.66 39.36 4.94
C LEU A 92 0.82 39.43 4.53
N LYS A 93 1.22 40.47 3.78
CA LYS A 93 2.56 40.56 3.18
C LYS A 93 3.65 40.85 4.23
N ALA A 94 3.38 41.78 5.15
CA ALA A 94 4.33 42.11 6.21
C ALA A 94 4.50 40.95 7.20
N THR A 95 3.40 40.37 7.66
CA THR A 95 3.42 39.28 8.64
C THR A 95 3.95 37.97 8.07
N ALA A 96 3.67 37.63 6.80
CA ALA A 96 4.23 36.44 6.17
C ALA A 96 5.72 36.62 5.85
N ALA A 97 6.14 37.80 5.36
CA ALA A 97 7.54 38.08 5.11
C ALA A 97 8.35 38.06 6.41
N GLU A 98 7.85 38.68 7.47
CA GLU A 98 8.50 38.71 8.78
C GLU A 98 8.60 37.30 9.40
N LYS A 99 7.55 36.47 9.28
CA LYS A 99 7.59 35.07 9.75
C LYS A 99 8.55 34.22 8.92
N VAL A 100 8.57 34.38 7.59
CA VAL A 100 9.50 33.65 6.73
C VAL A 100 10.93 34.08 7.00
N GLU A 101 11.18 35.38 7.22
CA GLU A 101 12.49 35.91 7.56
C GLU A 101 12.94 35.45 8.95
N GLN A 102 12.04 35.46 9.95
CA GLN A 102 12.33 34.90 11.28
C GLN A 102 12.63 33.40 11.24
N ILE A 103 11.88 32.62 10.47
CA ILE A 103 12.11 31.17 10.30
C ILE A 103 13.43 30.93 9.55
N THR A 104 13.72 31.71 8.52
CA THR A 104 14.94 31.59 7.72
C THR A 104 16.18 32.02 8.52
N ALA A 105 16.07 33.08 9.34
CA ALA A 105 17.13 33.55 10.23
C ALA A 105 17.38 32.58 11.39
N SER A 106 16.33 31.98 11.96
CA SER A 106 16.47 30.96 13.01
C SER A 106 17.02 29.63 12.46
N LEU A 107 16.79 29.30 11.18
CA LEU A 107 17.44 28.19 10.50
C LEU A 107 18.91 28.50 10.13
N GLY A 108 19.20 29.73 9.69
CA GLY A 108 20.55 30.15 9.26
C GLY A 108 21.55 30.40 10.39
N THR A 109 21.09 30.81 11.58
CA THR A 109 21.96 31.04 12.76
C THR A 109 22.37 29.76 13.48
N SER A 110 21.89 28.58 13.06
CA SER A 110 22.30 27.28 13.61
C SER A 110 23.65 26.76 13.06
N SER A 111 24.50 27.65 12.56
CA SER A 111 25.87 27.32 12.18
C SER A 111 26.89 27.88 13.18
N SER A 112 27.46 26.95 13.93
CA SER A 112 28.87 26.93 14.39
C SER A 112 29.30 27.44 15.77
N ASP A 113 28.43 27.69 16.75
CA ASP A 113 28.91 27.77 18.15
C ASP A 113 27.93 27.14 19.15
N THR A 114 28.33 25.98 19.69
CA THR A 114 27.84 25.34 20.93
C THR A 114 26.34 25.03 21.03
N ILE A 115 25.75 24.38 20.03
CA ILE A 115 24.53 23.57 20.27
C ILE A 115 25.00 22.17 20.67
N PRO A 116 24.59 21.63 21.85
CA PRO A 116 24.86 20.23 22.16
C PRO A 116 24.27 19.41 21.02
N SER A 117 25.14 18.71 20.29
CA SER A 117 24.72 17.75 19.29
C SER A 117 23.63 16.87 19.92
N SER A 118 22.42 16.93 19.37
CA SER A 118 21.34 16.13 19.93
C SER A 118 21.69 14.67 19.70
N GLU A 119 21.54 13.85 20.73
CA GLU A 119 21.79 12.40 20.67
C GLU A 119 21.12 11.75 19.44
N ALA A 120 19.95 12.26 19.05
CA ALA A 120 19.23 11.86 17.85
C ALA A 120 20.00 12.15 16.54
N SER A 121 20.54 13.37 16.39
CA SER A 121 21.34 13.74 15.21
C SER A 121 22.61 12.89 15.12
N ASP A 122 23.28 12.65 16.25
CA ASP A 122 24.46 11.78 16.30
C ASP A 122 24.13 10.33 15.96
N ARG A 123 22.99 9.82 16.43
CA ARG A 123 22.52 8.48 16.08
C ARG A 123 22.24 8.34 14.59
N ILE A 124 21.68 9.36 13.93
CA ILE A 124 21.45 9.35 12.47
C ILE A 124 22.79 9.34 11.74
N LYS A 125 23.71 10.23 12.10
CA LYS A 125 25.03 10.36 11.47
C LYS A 125 25.86 9.09 11.61
N SER A 126 26.03 8.60 12.84
CA SER A 126 26.78 7.37 13.13
C SER A 126 26.16 6.15 12.43
N GLY A 127 24.83 6.05 12.41
CA GLY A 127 24.11 4.99 11.69
C GLY A 127 24.37 4.99 10.18
N PHE A 128 24.35 6.16 9.54
CA PHE A 128 24.67 6.26 8.11
C PHE A 128 26.14 5.94 7.82
N LEU A 129 27.07 6.42 8.66
CA LEU A 129 28.50 6.11 8.51
C LEU A 129 28.76 4.59 8.61
N TYR A 130 28.07 3.91 9.53
CA TYR A 130 28.09 2.45 9.61
C TYR A 130 27.55 1.81 8.32
N PHE A 131 26.37 2.20 7.85
CA PHE A 131 25.81 1.70 6.59
C PHE A 131 26.76 1.91 5.40
N LYS A 132 27.33 3.11 5.28
CA LYS A 132 28.25 3.48 4.21
C LYS A 132 29.46 2.53 4.19
N LYS A 133 30.11 2.35 5.34
CA LYS A 133 31.31 1.53 5.46
C LYS A 133 31.03 0.03 5.35
N GLU A 134 30.01 -0.45 6.07
CA GLU A 134 29.81 -1.89 6.30
C GLU A 134 28.86 -2.55 5.30
N LYS A 135 28.06 -1.77 4.56
CA LYS A 135 27.13 -2.27 3.56
C LYS A 135 27.43 -1.71 2.17
N TYR A 136 27.43 -0.39 2.02
CA TYR A 136 27.60 0.25 0.71
C TYR A 136 28.98 -0.04 0.09
N ASP A 137 30.06 0.32 0.80
CA ASP A 137 31.43 0.20 0.29
C ASP A 137 31.90 -1.26 0.13
N LYS A 138 31.29 -2.19 0.88
CA LYS A 138 31.57 -3.63 0.76
C LYS A 138 30.84 -4.31 -0.40
N ASN A 139 29.85 -3.66 -1.02
CA ASN A 139 29.07 -4.22 -2.11
C ASN A 139 29.00 -3.28 -3.33
N PRO A 140 30.15 -2.82 -3.88
CA PRO A 140 30.16 -1.81 -4.94
C PRO A 140 29.46 -2.27 -6.23
N ALA A 141 29.51 -3.58 -6.54
CA ALA A 141 28.79 -4.14 -7.68
C ALA A 141 27.27 -4.02 -7.51
N LEU A 142 26.75 -4.36 -6.32
CA LEU A 142 25.31 -4.25 -6.03
C LEU A 142 24.85 -2.79 -6.11
N TYR A 143 25.49 -1.89 -5.36
CA TYR A 143 25.06 -0.48 -5.32
C TYR A 143 25.35 0.27 -6.62
N GLY A 144 26.35 -0.16 -7.39
CA GLY A 144 26.59 0.33 -8.75
C GLY A 144 25.45 0.00 -9.71
N GLU A 145 24.87 -1.20 -9.63
CA GLU A 145 23.67 -1.54 -10.42
C GLU A 145 22.42 -0.85 -9.89
N LEU A 146 22.21 -0.80 -8.57
CA LEU A 146 21.05 -0.12 -7.97
C LEU A 146 21.01 1.38 -8.27
N ALA A 147 22.17 2.00 -8.50
CA ALA A 147 22.24 3.41 -8.92
C ALA A 147 21.68 3.65 -10.33
N LYS A 148 21.59 2.62 -11.17
CA LYS A 148 21.05 2.70 -12.54
C LYS A 148 19.53 2.54 -12.57
N GLY A 149 18.96 1.85 -11.58
CA GLY A 149 17.52 1.60 -11.49
C GLY A 149 17.15 0.53 -10.48
N GLN A 150 15.85 0.23 -10.39
CA GLN A 150 15.29 -0.78 -9.50
C GLN A 150 14.33 -1.72 -10.25
N SER A 151 14.29 -2.99 -9.85
CA SER A 151 13.35 -3.99 -10.40
C SER A 151 12.85 -4.99 -9.34
N PRO A 152 12.29 -4.48 -8.22
CA PRO A 152 11.88 -5.33 -7.10
C PRO A 152 10.84 -6.37 -7.53
N LYS A 153 10.91 -7.57 -6.95
CA LYS A 153 9.94 -8.63 -7.21
C LYS A 153 8.74 -8.56 -6.27
N PHE A 154 8.92 -7.90 -5.13
CA PHE A 154 7.91 -7.77 -4.09
C PHE A 154 7.46 -6.33 -3.94
N MET A 155 6.16 -6.12 -3.81
CA MET A 155 5.59 -4.98 -3.11
C MET A 155 5.16 -5.46 -1.72
N VAL A 156 5.50 -4.71 -0.67
CA VAL A 156 5.20 -5.09 0.71
C VAL A 156 4.44 -3.97 1.41
N PHE A 157 3.26 -4.30 1.94
CA PHE A 157 2.57 -3.48 2.94
C PHE A 157 2.91 -4.01 4.33
N ALA A 158 3.51 -3.16 5.17
CA ALA A 158 3.85 -3.48 6.55
C ALA A 158 3.46 -2.32 7.48
N CYS A 159 3.36 -2.59 8.78
CA CYS A 159 2.94 -1.56 9.72
C CYS A 159 4.08 -0.55 9.95
N SER A 160 3.75 0.70 10.24
CA SER A 160 4.72 1.72 10.67
C SER A 160 5.35 1.44 12.04
N ASP A 161 4.87 0.44 12.78
CA ASP A 161 5.41 0.00 14.06
C ASP A 161 6.93 -0.23 13.99
N SER A 162 7.68 0.35 14.93
CA SER A 162 9.14 0.36 14.93
C SER A 162 9.77 -1.03 15.08
N ARG A 163 9.00 -2.04 15.54
CA ARG A 163 9.48 -3.40 15.82
C ARG A 163 9.43 -4.34 14.61
N VAL A 164 8.77 -3.93 13.51
CA VAL A 164 8.40 -4.84 12.41
C VAL A 164 8.91 -4.36 11.05
N CYS A 165 10.13 -3.81 11.00
CA CYS A 165 10.76 -3.43 9.74
C CYS A 165 10.84 -4.63 8.79
N PRO A 166 10.15 -4.62 7.62
CA PRO A 166 10.06 -5.81 6.77
C PRO A 166 11.42 -6.24 6.22
N SER A 167 12.32 -5.29 5.97
CA SER A 167 13.69 -5.60 5.55
C SER A 167 14.47 -6.39 6.60
N HIS A 168 14.18 -6.19 7.89
CA HIS A 168 14.84 -6.93 8.96
C HIS A 168 14.17 -8.28 9.20
N VAL A 169 12.82 -8.31 9.25
CA VAL A 169 12.05 -9.52 9.55
C VAL A 169 12.18 -10.59 8.46
N LEU A 170 12.24 -10.18 7.20
CA LEU A 170 12.29 -11.08 6.04
C LEU A 170 13.64 -11.06 5.32
N ASP A 171 14.65 -10.39 5.89
CA ASP A 171 16.00 -10.26 5.33
C ASP A 171 16.04 -9.74 3.87
N PHE A 172 15.14 -8.82 3.53
CA PHE A 172 15.17 -8.20 2.20
C PHE A 172 16.42 -7.33 2.04
N GLN A 173 17.13 -7.58 0.95
CA GLN A 173 18.25 -6.78 0.49
C GLN A 173 17.75 -5.52 -0.28
N PRO A 174 18.60 -4.48 -0.38
CA PRO A 174 18.29 -3.31 -1.19
C PRO A 174 17.94 -3.70 -2.63
N GLY A 175 16.79 -3.23 -3.12
CA GLY A 175 16.28 -3.52 -4.47
C GLY A 175 15.31 -4.70 -4.57
N GLU A 176 15.11 -5.49 -3.52
CA GLU A 176 14.23 -6.66 -3.59
C GLU A 176 12.74 -6.34 -3.40
N ALA A 177 12.43 -5.39 -2.52
CA ALA A 177 11.07 -5.04 -2.14
C ALA A 177 10.79 -3.53 -2.25
N PHE A 178 9.68 -3.18 -2.90
CA PHE A 178 9.08 -1.85 -2.88
C PHE A 178 8.10 -1.77 -1.70
N VAL A 179 8.40 -0.96 -0.69
CA VAL A 179 7.72 -1.05 0.61
C VAL A 179 6.81 0.14 0.86
N VAL A 180 5.57 -0.12 1.28
CA VAL A 180 4.64 0.85 1.84
C VAL A 180 4.47 0.56 3.33
N ARG A 181 4.63 1.59 4.17
CA ARG A 181 4.42 1.49 5.62
C ARG A 181 3.37 2.49 6.09
N ASN A 182 2.33 1.99 6.74
CA ASN A 182 1.26 2.80 7.32
C ASN A 182 0.74 2.19 8.62
N VAL A 183 -0.16 2.89 9.32
CA VAL A 183 -0.75 2.39 10.57
C VAL A 183 -1.56 1.13 10.28
N ALA A 184 -1.24 0.04 10.98
CA ALA A 184 -1.90 -1.27 10.85
C ALA A 184 -1.84 -1.91 9.45
N ASN A 185 -0.84 -1.55 8.61
CA ASN A 185 -0.59 -2.19 7.30
C ASN A 185 -1.85 -2.34 6.43
N ILE A 186 -2.73 -1.34 6.50
CA ILE A 186 -4.04 -1.36 5.86
C ILE A 186 -3.87 -1.00 4.40
N VAL A 187 -4.52 -1.78 3.53
CA VAL A 187 -4.76 -1.38 2.14
C VAL A 187 -6.22 -0.93 2.02
N PRO A 188 -6.51 0.37 1.81
CA PRO A 188 -7.85 0.83 1.52
C PRO A 188 -8.33 0.39 0.12
N PRO A 189 -9.66 0.41 -0.15
CA PRO A 189 -10.17 0.18 -1.49
C PRO A 189 -9.76 1.33 -2.44
N TYR A 190 -9.91 1.07 -3.74
CA TYR A 190 -9.66 2.04 -4.80
C TYR A 190 -10.53 3.30 -4.61
N ASP A 191 -9.88 4.42 -4.32
CA ASP A 191 -10.50 5.75 -4.25
C ASP A 191 -9.44 6.80 -4.59
N GLN A 192 -9.64 7.53 -5.69
CA GLN A 192 -8.69 8.53 -6.17
C GLN A 192 -8.67 9.80 -5.31
N SER A 193 -9.75 10.09 -4.58
CA SER A 193 -9.88 11.30 -3.77
C SER A 193 -9.36 11.09 -2.36
N LYS A 194 -9.65 9.95 -1.74
CA LYS A 194 -9.32 9.67 -0.32
C LYS A 194 -7.98 8.96 -0.13
N TYR A 195 -7.62 8.07 -1.06
CA TYR A 195 -6.52 7.11 -0.85
C TYR A 195 -5.47 7.17 -1.96
N SER A 196 -5.28 8.34 -2.57
CA SER A 196 -4.33 8.57 -3.66
C SER A 196 -2.90 8.10 -3.33
N GLY A 197 -2.43 8.30 -2.08
CA GLY A 197 -1.12 7.81 -1.65
C GLY A 197 -0.96 6.29 -1.74
N THR A 198 -1.99 5.54 -1.34
CA THR A 198 -1.96 4.06 -1.47
C THR A 198 -2.13 3.66 -2.94
N GLY A 199 -3.09 4.26 -3.64
CA GLY A 199 -3.34 3.95 -5.05
C GLY A 199 -2.13 4.19 -5.94
N ALA A 200 -1.44 5.32 -5.78
CA ALA A 200 -0.24 5.66 -6.52
C ALA A 200 0.89 4.65 -6.26
N ALA A 201 1.08 4.21 -5.01
CA ALA A 201 2.12 3.23 -4.68
C ALA A 201 1.85 1.86 -5.33
N ILE A 202 0.60 1.40 -5.32
CA ILE A 202 0.22 0.11 -5.94
C ILE A 202 0.34 0.24 -7.47
N GLU A 203 -0.18 1.32 -8.05
CA GLU A 203 -0.11 1.58 -9.49
C GLU A 203 1.35 1.61 -9.97
N TYR A 204 2.22 2.33 -9.26
CA TYR A 204 3.65 2.39 -9.58
C TYR A 204 4.32 1.02 -9.50
N ALA A 205 4.11 0.28 -8.41
CA ALA A 205 4.70 -1.04 -8.23
C ALA A 205 4.24 -2.03 -9.33
N VAL A 206 2.95 -2.08 -9.62
CA VAL A 206 2.36 -3.05 -10.55
C VAL A 206 2.60 -2.66 -12.01
N LEU A 207 2.30 -1.41 -12.38
CA LEU A 207 2.34 -0.97 -13.77
C LEU A 207 3.71 -0.49 -14.22
N HIS A 208 4.55 0.05 -13.33
CA HIS A 208 5.86 0.58 -13.70
C HIS A 208 7.00 -0.36 -13.31
N LEU A 209 7.07 -0.77 -12.04
CA LEU A 209 8.15 -1.65 -11.55
C LEU A 209 7.93 -3.12 -11.91
N LYS A 210 6.72 -3.50 -12.31
CA LYS A 210 6.34 -4.87 -12.68
C LYS A 210 6.64 -5.88 -11.58
N VAL A 211 6.32 -5.53 -10.33
CA VAL A 211 6.40 -6.48 -9.21
C VAL A 211 5.55 -7.71 -9.52
N SER A 212 6.00 -8.89 -9.08
CA SER A 212 5.28 -10.14 -9.29
C SER A 212 4.50 -10.60 -8.06
N ASN A 213 4.75 -9.99 -6.90
CA ASN A 213 4.07 -10.32 -5.64
C ASN A 213 3.68 -9.03 -4.91
N ILE A 214 2.46 -8.99 -4.37
CA ILE A 214 2.08 -8.04 -3.31
C ILE A 214 1.85 -8.84 -2.03
N VAL A 215 2.55 -8.47 -0.96
CA VAL A 215 2.44 -9.10 0.36
C VAL A 215 1.92 -8.08 1.37
N VAL A 216 0.82 -8.38 2.05
CA VAL A 216 0.30 -7.57 3.15
C VAL A 216 0.62 -8.28 4.47
N ILE A 217 1.44 -7.66 5.31
CA ILE A 217 1.98 -8.28 6.53
C ILE A 217 1.37 -7.61 7.76
N GLY A 218 0.44 -8.32 8.40
CA GLY A 218 -0.03 -8.02 9.75
C GLY A 218 0.99 -8.45 10.80
N HIS A 219 0.80 -8.03 12.05
CA HIS A 219 1.70 -8.41 13.14
C HIS A 219 1.01 -8.45 14.50
N SER A 220 1.62 -9.19 15.44
CA SER A 220 1.18 -9.27 16.82
C SER A 220 1.20 -7.92 17.54
N ALA A 221 0.26 -7.72 18.46
CA ALA A 221 0.17 -6.54 19.31
C ALA A 221 0.20 -5.21 18.53
N CYS A 222 -0.58 -5.15 17.44
CA CYS A 222 -0.70 -3.98 16.60
C CYS A 222 -1.56 -2.90 17.27
N GLY A 223 -0.96 -1.73 17.51
CA GLY A 223 -1.65 -0.60 18.13
C GLY A 223 -2.86 -0.10 17.32
N GLY A 224 -2.76 -0.09 15.99
CA GLY A 224 -3.87 0.34 15.12
C GLY A 224 -5.06 -0.64 15.13
N ILE A 225 -4.80 -1.94 15.16
CA ILE A 225 -5.87 -2.96 15.28
C ILE A 225 -6.50 -2.95 16.67
N LYS A 226 -5.70 -2.77 17.72
CA LYS A 226 -6.21 -2.54 19.07
C LYS A 226 -7.14 -1.33 19.10
N GLY A 227 -6.72 -0.22 18.49
CA GLY A 227 -7.56 0.98 18.31
C GLY A 227 -8.87 0.65 17.59
N LEU A 228 -8.81 0.00 16.42
CA LEU A 228 -9.99 -0.45 15.68
C LEU A 228 -10.98 -1.24 16.56
N LEU A 229 -10.51 -2.17 17.39
CA LEU A 229 -11.40 -2.94 18.26
C LEU A 229 -12.01 -2.09 19.39
N SER A 230 -11.24 -1.16 19.95
CA SER A 230 -11.63 -0.31 21.07
C SER A 230 -12.55 0.85 20.70
N PHE A 231 -12.36 1.50 19.54
CA PHE A 231 -13.17 2.64 19.14
C PHE A 231 -14.63 2.23 18.85
N PRO A 232 -15.63 3.06 19.21
CA PRO A 232 -17.04 2.70 19.06
C PRO A 232 -17.52 2.78 17.59
N PHE A 233 -17.04 3.76 16.81
CA PHE A 233 -17.54 4.06 15.46
C PHE A 233 -19.06 4.32 15.40
N ASP A 234 -19.58 5.05 16.39
CA ASP A 234 -21.00 5.40 16.55
C ASP A 234 -21.37 6.79 16.00
N GLY A 235 -20.44 7.41 15.26
CA GLY A 235 -20.55 8.78 14.75
C GLY A 235 -19.77 9.81 15.59
N THR A 236 -19.31 9.44 16.78
CA THR A 236 -18.36 10.24 17.56
C THR A 236 -16.92 9.88 17.22
N TYR A 237 -16.04 10.87 17.19
CA TYR A 237 -14.61 10.71 16.95
C TYR A 237 -13.84 11.38 18.08
N SER A 238 -12.83 10.67 18.59
CA SER A 238 -11.92 11.12 19.64
C SER A 238 -10.51 11.41 19.12
N THR A 239 -10.26 11.12 17.84
CA THR A 239 -8.98 11.30 17.15
C THR A 239 -9.19 11.99 15.80
N ASP A 240 -8.25 12.82 15.38
CA ASP A 240 -8.37 13.57 14.12
C ASP A 240 -8.32 12.67 12.88
N PHE A 241 -7.46 11.64 12.89
CA PHE A 241 -7.19 10.80 11.72
C PHE A 241 -7.21 9.29 12.01
N ILE A 242 -6.95 8.88 13.25
CA ILE A 242 -6.67 7.47 13.56
C ILE A 242 -7.92 6.63 13.31
N GLU A 243 -9.06 7.02 13.88
CA GLU A 243 -10.34 6.36 13.67
C GLU A 243 -10.74 6.38 12.19
N GLU A 244 -10.63 7.53 11.51
CA GLU A 244 -10.93 7.67 10.08
C GLU A 244 -10.09 6.73 9.21
N TRP A 245 -8.83 6.49 9.58
CA TRP A 245 -7.94 5.57 8.88
C TRP A 245 -8.26 4.10 9.21
N VAL A 246 -8.30 3.73 10.49
CA VAL A 246 -8.48 2.33 10.87
C VAL A 246 -9.86 1.78 10.56
N LYS A 247 -10.87 2.64 10.32
CA LYS A 247 -12.23 2.21 9.95
C LYS A 247 -12.28 1.39 8.66
N VAL A 248 -11.25 1.47 7.81
CA VAL A 248 -11.11 0.58 6.63
C VAL A 248 -11.16 -0.90 7.06
N GLY A 249 -10.69 -1.22 8.27
CA GLY A 249 -10.74 -2.56 8.85
C GLY A 249 -12.06 -2.93 9.53
N LEU A 250 -13.11 -2.09 9.50
CA LEU A 250 -14.40 -2.41 10.11
C LEU A 250 -15.00 -3.75 9.66
N PRO A 251 -14.89 -4.19 8.40
CA PRO A 251 -15.35 -5.53 8.00
C PRO A 251 -14.65 -6.66 8.77
N ALA A 252 -13.35 -6.52 9.06
CA ALA A 252 -12.61 -7.49 9.86
C ALA A 252 -13.09 -7.49 11.32
N LYS A 253 -13.26 -6.30 11.92
CA LYS A 253 -13.83 -6.16 13.27
C LYS A 253 -15.20 -6.81 13.37
N ALA A 254 -16.09 -6.55 12.42
CA ALA A 254 -17.43 -7.12 12.39
C ALA A 254 -17.39 -8.65 12.34
N LYS A 255 -16.63 -9.22 11.39
CA LYS A 255 -16.49 -10.67 11.24
C LYS A 255 -15.94 -11.32 12.51
N VAL A 256 -14.88 -10.77 13.09
CA VAL A 256 -14.25 -11.33 14.30
C VAL A 256 -15.19 -11.23 15.51
N LYS A 257 -15.91 -10.12 15.69
CA LYS A 257 -16.92 -10.01 16.76
C LYS A 257 -18.07 -11.01 16.58
N THR A 258 -18.49 -11.27 15.35
CA THR A 258 -19.54 -12.27 15.08
C THR A 258 -19.06 -13.70 15.33
N GLN A 259 -17.81 -14.03 14.98
CA GLN A 259 -17.28 -15.40 15.07
C GLN A 259 -16.67 -15.74 16.44
N HIS A 260 -16.18 -14.74 17.17
CA HIS A 260 -15.39 -14.91 18.40
C HIS A 260 -15.83 -13.95 19.51
N GLY A 261 -17.09 -13.50 19.53
CA GLY A 261 -17.57 -12.42 20.41
C GLY A 261 -17.31 -12.63 21.91
N ASP A 262 -17.30 -13.88 22.37
CA ASP A 262 -17.06 -14.25 23.77
C ASP A 262 -15.58 -14.45 24.11
N ALA A 263 -14.67 -14.34 23.12
CA ALA A 263 -13.24 -14.52 23.33
C ALA A 263 -12.62 -13.35 24.11
N PRO A 264 -11.54 -13.59 24.88
CA PRO A 264 -10.79 -12.53 25.53
C PRO A 264 -10.31 -11.47 24.52
N PHE A 265 -10.22 -10.22 24.97
CA PHE A 265 -9.84 -9.09 24.11
C PHE A 265 -8.48 -9.30 23.39
N ALA A 266 -7.51 -9.96 24.03
CA ALA A 266 -6.23 -10.28 23.41
C ALA A 266 -6.37 -11.28 22.23
N GLU A 267 -7.27 -12.25 22.34
CA GLU A 267 -7.58 -13.19 21.26
C GLU A 267 -8.33 -12.49 20.12
N LEU A 268 -9.29 -11.61 20.46
CA LEU A 268 -9.96 -10.76 19.48
C LEU A 268 -8.96 -9.91 18.67
N CYS A 269 -7.95 -9.33 19.33
CA CYS A 269 -6.88 -8.61 18.64
C CYS A 269 -6.15 -9.51 17.65
N THR A 270 -5.73 -10.70 18.08
CA THR A 270 -5.00 -11.66 17.23
C THR A 270 -5.83 -12.07 16.00
N HIS A 271 -7.11 -12.38 16.20
CA HIS A 271 -8.02 -12.70 15.10
C HIS A 271 -8.22 -11.50 14.16
N CYS A 272 -8.40 -10.30 14.71
CA CYS A 272 -8.62 -9.09 13.94
C CYS A 272 -7.38 -8.64 13.17
N GLU A 273 -6.17 -8.87 13.69
CA GLU A 273 -4.91 -8.57 12.99
C GLU A 273 -4.80 -9.41 11.71
N LYS A 274 -5.09 -10.71 11.79
CA LYS A 274 -5.09 -11.62 10.62
C LYS A 274 -6.23 -11.31 9.66
N GLU A 275 -7.43 -11.04 10.17
CA GLU A 275 -8.57 -10.75 9.32
C GLU A 275 -8.47 -9.38 8.63
N ALA A 276 -7.83 -8.39 9.25
CA ALA A 276 -7.56 -7.10 8.62
C ALA A 276 -6.60 -7.23 7.41
N VAL A 277 -5.66 -8.19 7.46
CA VAL A 277 -4.86 -8.57 6.28
C VAL A 277 -5.78 -9.11 5.19
N ASN A 278 -6.72 -10.00 5.50
CA ASN A 278 -7.67 -10.53 4.52
C ASN A 278 -8.56 -9.45 3.90
N VAL A 279 -9.05 -8.50 4.70
CA VAL A 279 -9.78 -7.33 4.19
C VAL A 279 -8.92 -6.50 3.24
N SER A 280 -7.65 -6.28 3.60
CA SER A 280 -6.70 -5.56 2.74
C SER A 280 -6.42 -6.31 1.41
N LEU A 281 -6.32 -7.64 1.44
CA LEU A 281 -6.24 -8.46 0.24
C LEU A 281 -7.51 -8.34 -0.63
N GLY A 282 -8.68 -8.30 0.00
CA GLY A 282 -9.95 -8.02 -0.69
C GLY A 282 -9.99 -6.63 -1.32
N ASN A 283 -9.49 -5.62 -0.61
CA ASN A 283 -9.41 -4.24 -1.11
C ASN A 283 -8.43 -4.13 -2.29
N LEU A 284 -7.32 -4.89 -2.30
CA LEU A 284 -6.43 -4.95 -3.46
C LEU A 284 -7.15 -5.41 -4.73
N LEU A 285 -8.18 -6.26 -4.62
CA LEU A 285 -8.99 -6.68 -5.76
C LEU A 285 -9.88 -5.54 -6.31
N THR A 286 -10.04 -4.42 -5.63
CA THR A 286 -10.79 -3.27 -6.16
C THR A 286 -9.98 -2.49 -7.20
N TYR A 287 -8.64 -2.60 -7.19
CA TYR A 287 -7.74 -1.98 -8.16
C TYR A 287 -7.75 -2.76 -9.49
N PRO A 288 -8.13 -2.14 -10.63
CA PRO A 288 -8.25 -2.86 -11.90
C PRO A 288 -6.95 -3.55 -12.34
N PHE A 289 -5.83 -2.83 -12.30
CA PHE A 289 -4.53 -3.36 -12.71
C PHE A 289 -4.00 -4.50 -11.81
N VAL A 290 -4.47 -4.59 -10.56
CA VAL A 290 -4.15 -5.73 -9.69
C VAL A 290 -4.92 -6.97 -10.17
N ARG A 291 -6.22 -6.84 -10.44
CA ARG A 291 -7.02 -7.94 -10.99
C ARG A 291 -6.48 -8.41 -12.35
N ASP A 292 -6.12 -7.47 -13.22
CA ASP A 292 -5.57 -7.79 -14.54
C ASP A 292 -4.25 -8.57 -14.38
N GLY A 293 -3.38 -8.15 -13.46
CA GLY A 293 -2.14 -8.88 -13.13
C GLY A 293 -2.39 -10.29 -12.61
N LEU A 294 -3.42 -10.49 -11.78
CA LEU A 294 -3.80 -11.81 -11.26
C LEU A 294 -4.34 -12.72 -12.37
N VAL A 295 -5.25 -12.21 -13.21
CA VAL A 295 -5.82 -12.96 -14.34
C VAL A 295 -4.74 -13.37 -15.34
N ASN A 296 -3.79 -12.47 -15.61
CA ASN A 296 -2.66 -12.73 -16.50
C ASN A 296 -1.53 -13.55 -15.85
N LYS A 297 -1.68 -13.94 -14.57
CA LYS A 297 -0.67 -14.68 -13.80
C LYS A 297 0.70 -13.98 -13.73
N THR A 298 0.71 -12.65 -13.85
CA THR A 298 1.91 -11.82 -13.69
C THR A 298 2.06 -11.28 -12.27
N LEU A 299 0.99 -11.39 -11.46
CA LEU A 299 0.94 -10.89 -10.08
C LEU A 299 0.32 -11.95 -9.17
N ALA A 300 0.85 -12.07 -7.96
CA ALA A 300 0.29 -12.89 -6.87
C ALA A 300 0.02 -12.03 -5.62
N LEU A 301 -1.07 -12.33 -4.91
CA LEU A 301 -1.40 -11.68 -3.64
C LEU A 301 -1.17 -12.64 -2.47
N LYS A 302 -0.50 -12.16 -1.42
CA LYS A 302 -0.18 -12.93 -0.22
C LYS A 302 -0.48 -12.15 1.06
N GLY A 303 -1.01 -12.84 2.05
CA GLY A 303 -1.13 -12.34 3.42
C GLY A 303 -0.04 -12.93 4.28
N GLY A 304 0.52 -12.13 5.20
CA GLY A 304 1.47 -12.57 6.20
C GLY A 304 1.07 -12.11 7.59
N TYR A 305 1.51 -12.84 8.61
CA TYR A 305 1.35 -12.46 10.00
C TYR A 305 2.64 -12.73 10.77
N TYR A 306 3.28 -11.66 11.25
CA TYR A 306 4.49 -11.73 12.07
C TYR A 306 4.14 -11.62 13.56
N ASP A 307 4.31 -12.71 14.31
CA ASP A 307 4.21 -12.71 15.76
C ASP A 307 5.61 -12.53 16.37
N PHE A 308 5.95 -11.29 16.73
CA PHE A 308 7.23 -11.00 17.39
C PHE A 308 7.25 -11.39 18.86
N VAL A 309 6.11 -11.71 19.47
CA VAL A 309 6.05 -12.20 20.85
C VAL A 309 6.53 -13.64 20.89
N LYS A 310 6.15 -14.45 19.90
CA LYS A 310 6.53 -15.86 19.77
C LYS A 310 7.68 -16.11 18.80
N GLY A 311 8.08 -15.10 18.02
CA GLY A 311 9.11 -15.23 16.98
C GLY A 311 8.67 -16.11 15.81
N SER A 312 7.39 -16.09 15.43
CA SER A 312 6.84 -16.90 14.35
C SER A 312 6.29 -16.07 13.20
N PHE A 313 6.29 -16.63 11.99
CA PHE A 313 5.74 -15.99 10.81
C PHE A 313 4.80 -16.94 10.06
N GLU A 314 3.58 -16.50 9.80
CA GLU A 314 2.59 -17.20 8.98
C GLU A 314 2.49 -16.54 7.60
N LEU A 315 2.31 -17.34 6.55
CA LEU A 315 2.15 -16.86 5.18
C LEU A 315 1.04 -17.64 4.48
N TRP A 316 0.15 -16.94 3.77
CA TRP A 316 -0.90 -17.53 2.96
C TRP A 316 -1.05 -16.78 1.63
N SER A 317 -1.61 -17.44 0.62
CA SER A 317 -1.81 -16.88 -0.73
C SER A 317 -3.30 -16.76 -1.05
N LEU A 318 -3.66 -15.73 -1.80
CA LEU A 318 -4.98 -15.59 -2.40
C LEU A 318 -4.94 -16.15 -3.83
N ASN A 319 -5.72 -17.20 -4.08
CA ASN A 319 -5.97 -17.73 -5.41
C ASN A 319 -7.16 -16.99 -6.01
N PHE A 320 -6.90 -16.19 -7.03
CA PHE A 320 -7.92 -15.45 -7.79
C PHE A 320 -7.87 -15.89 -9.25
N GLY A 321 -9.01 -16.17 -9.85
CA GLY A 321 -9.09 -16.56 -11.25
C GLY A 321 -10.48 -16.47 -11.84
N LEU A 322 -10.52 -16.45 -13.17
CA LEU A 322 -11.74 -16.63 -13.94
C LEU A 322 -11.84 -18.11 -14.33
N ALA A 323 -12.89 -18.77 -13.87
CA ALA A 323 -13.24 -20.09 -14.37
C ALA A 323 -14.23 -19.93 -15.54
N SER A 324 -13.94 -20.60 -16.66
CA SER A 324 -14.94 -20.78 -17.72
C SER A 324 -16.01 -21.73 -17.20
N SER A 325 -17.24 -21.25 -17.06
CA SER A 325 -18.40 -22.14 -16.92
C SER A 325 -18.56 -22.91 -18.25
N PHE A 326 -18.85 -24.21 -18.15
CA PHE A 326 -18.84 -25.16 -19.27
C PHE A 326 -19.72 -24.70 -20.45
N SER A 327 -19.21 -24.93 -21.66
CA SER A 327 -19.96 -24.93 -22.92
C SER A 327 -20.62 -26.29 -23.08
N VAL A 328 -21.95 -26.35 -23.13
CA VAL A 328 -22.71 -27.48 -23.67
C VAL A 328 -23.20 -27.09 -25.06
#